data_AF-A0A0Q0H439-F1
#
_entry.id   AF-A0A0Q0H439-F1
#
_cell.length_a   1.000
_cell.length_b   1.000
_cell.length_c   1.000
_cell.angle_alpha   90.00
_cell.angle_beta   90.00
_cell.angle_gamma   90.00
#
_symmetry.space_group_name_H-M   'P 1'
#
loop_
_entity.id
_entity.type
_entity.pdbx_description
1 polymer ?
#
loop_
_entity_poly.entity_id
_entity_poly.type
_entity_poly.pdbx_seq_one_letter_code
_entity_poly.pdbx_strand_id
1 'polypeptide(L)'
;MSLKRHTQLVRLTGLEKHSMQQSTVFKNNRSQVILLPRAIALPDDVERIDIVVAGKTRIISPAGASWNSWFDGENVSRALSG
;
A
#
# COMPACT_ATOMS: atom_id res chain seq x y z
N MET A 1 -23.38 41.23 17.57
CA MET A 1 -22.43 41.32 16.44
C MET A 1 -21.84 39.95 16.20
N SER A 2 -22.31 39.28 15.15
CA SER A 2 -21.93 37.91 14.78
C SER A 2 -20.66 37.97 13.93
N LEU A 3 -19.66 37.16 14.27
CA LEU A 3 -18.55 36.87 13.36
C LEU A 3 -18.45 35.34 13.23
N LYS A 4 -19.27 34.79 12.34
CA LYS A 4 -19.11 33.43 11.83
C LYS A 4 -17.78 33.38 11.09
N ARG A 5 -16.72 32.85 11.71
CA ARG A 5 -15.50 32.47 10.98
C ARG A 5 -15.77 31.15 10.29
N HIS A 6 -16.38 31.27 9.13
CA HIS A 6 -16.38 30.25 8.10
C HIS A 6 -14.97 30.25 7.49
N THR A 7 -14.14 29.30 7.91
CA THR A 7 -12.99 28.88 7.13
C THR A 7 -13.02 27.37 7.12
N GLN A 8 -13.77 26.90 6.12
CA GLN A 8 -13.58 25.64 5.39
C GLN A 8 -12.97 24.51 6.22
N LEU A 9 -13.86 23.71 6.80
CA LEU A 9 -13.59 22.31 7.14
C LEU A 9 -12.99 21.68 5.88
N VAL A 10 -11.66 21.54 5.83
CA VAL A 10 -11.00 20.75 4.80
C VAL A 10 -11.65 19.38 4.90
N ARG A 11 -12.37 19.05 3.84
CA ARG A 11 -13.18 17.85 3.68
C ARG A 11 -12.27 16.65 3.99
N LEU A 12 -12.41 16.07 5.17
CA LEU A 12 -11.80 14.80 5.58
C LEU A 12 -12.46 13.63 4.81
N THR A 13 -12.54 13.72 3.49
CA THR A 13 -13.00 12.64 2.61
C THR A 13 -11.79 11.94 2.01
N GLY A 14 -10.87 11.49 2.87
CA GLY A 14 -9.62 10.86 2.45
C GLY A 14 -8.84 10.19 3.57
N LEU A 15 -9.10 10.55 4.83
CA LEU A 15 -8.72 9.75 5.99
C LEU A 15 -9.89 8.81 6.32
N GLU A 16 -9.61 7.57 6.71
CA GLU A 16 -10.57 6.49 7.03
C GLU A 16 -11.16 5.68 5.87
N LYS A 17 -10.32 4.92 5.17
CA LYS A 17 -10.66 3.51 4.84
C LYS A 17 -9.45 2.59 4.96
N HIS A 18 -8.74 2.63 6.09
CA HIS A 18 -8.03 1.43 6.53
C HIS A 18 -9.04 0.44 7.09
N SER A 19 -9.88 -0.12 6.21
CA SER A 19 -10.83 -1.14 6.60
C SER A 19 -10.07 -2.44 6.81
N MET A 20 -9.90 -2.83 8.07
CA MET A 20 -9.43 -4.17 8.41
C MET A 20 -10.47 -5.17 7.92
N GLN A 21 -10.15 -5.88 6.84
CA GLN A 21 -10.98 -6.94 6.28
C GLN A 21 -10.41 -8.29 6.69
N GLN A 22 -11.25 -9.16 7.23
CA GLN A 22 -10.90 -10.56 7.42
C GLN A 22 -11.21 -11.33 6.13
N SER A 23 -10.38 -12.31 5.83
CA SER A 23 -10.61 -13.20 4.69
C SER A 23 -10.03 -14.58 4.97
N THR A 24 -10.31 -15.50 4.07
CA THR A 24 -9.91 -16.89 4.17
C THR A 24 -8.58 -17.12 3.47
N VAL A 25 -7.74 -17.94 4.11
CA VAL A 25 -6.53 -18.47 3.52
C VAL A 25 -6.78 -19.92 3.11
N PHE A 26 -6.66 -20.21 1.83
CA PHE A 26 -6.68 -21.56 1.30
C PHE A 26 -5.26 -22.07 1.15
N LYS A 27 -5.10 -23.40 1.24
CA LYS A 27 -3.83 -24.07 0.98
C LYS A 27 -4.07 -25.16 -0.06
N ASN A 28 -3.18 -25.24 -1.05
CA ASN A 28 -3.01 -26.45 -1.85
C ASN A 28 -1.64 -27.07 -1.51
N ASN A 29 -1.26 -28.14 -2.21
CA ASN A 29 -0.02 -28.87 -1.92
C ASN A 29 1.27 -28.05 -2.14
N ARG A 30 1.20 -26.87 -2.80
CA ARG A 30 2.36 -26.08 -3.23
C ARG A 30 2.31 -24.61 -2.84
N SER A 31 1.13 -24.05 -2.54
CA SER A 31 0.96 -22.61 -2.30
C SER A 31 -0.23 -22.29 -1.38
N GLN A 32 -0.15 -21.10 -0.77
CA GLN A 32 -1.28 -20.48 -0.07
C GLN A 32 -1.95 -19.45 -0.98
N VAL A 33 -3.27 -19.34 -0.88
CA VAL A 33 -4.07 -18.34 -1.59
C VAL A 33 -4.87 -17.55 -0.58
N ILE A 34 -4.74 -16.22 -0.63
CA ILE A 34 -5.56 -15.30 0.17
C ILE A 34 -6.65 -14.76 -0.75
N LEU A 35 -7.91 -14.92 -0.37
CA LEU A 35 -9.01 -14.27 -1.09
C LEU A 35 -9.02 -12.77 -0.75
N LEU A 36 -8.99 -11.89 -1.74
CA LEU A 36 -9.19 -10.46 -1.51
C LEU A 36 -10.66 -10.11 -1.78
N PRO A 37 -11.44 -9.69 -0.76
CA PRO A 37 -12.77 -9.15 -0.98
C PRO A 37 -12.73 -7.95 -1.92
N ARG A 38 -13.79 -7.74 -2.70
CA ARG A 38 -13.90 -6.64 -3.68
C ARG A 38 -13.54 -5.26 -3.10
N ALA A 39 -13.84 -5.02 -1.83
CA ALA A 39 -13.56 -3.75 -1.16
C ALA A 39 -12.06 -3.45 -0.98
N ILE A 40 -11.20 -4.47 -1.06
CA ILE A 40 -9.73 -4.37 -0.95
C ILE A 40 -9.02 -5.07 -2.12
N ALA A 41 -9.71 -5.24 -3.25
CA ALA A 41 -9.09 -5.78 -4.45
C ALA A 41 -8.01 -4.82 -4.97
N LEU A 42 -6.96 -5.38 -5.55
CA LEU A 42 -5.99 -4.60 -6.31
C LEU A 42 -6.65 -4.05 -7.59
N PRO A 43 -6.10 -2.99 -8.18
CA PRO A 43 -6.50 -2.54 -9.52
C PRO A 43 -6.37 -3.66 -10.57
N ASP A 44 -7.23 -3.63 -11.59
CA ASP A 44 -7.35 -4.70 -12.59
C ASP A 44 -6.09 -4.87 -13.47
N ASP A 45 -5.24 -3.84 -13.56
CA ASP A 45 -3.98 -3.84 -14.31
C ASP A 45 -2.79 -4.43 -13.52
N VAL A 46 -2.98 -4.76 -12.25
CA VAL A 46 -1.91 -5.35 -11.41
C VAL A 46 -1.86 -6.87 -11.59
N GLU A 47 -0.91 -7.32 -12.41
CA GLU A 47 -0.68 -8.77 -12.64
C GLU A 47 0.38 -9.38 -11.72
N ARG A 48 1.32 -8.56 -11.22
CA ARG A 48 2.45 -9.02 -10.40
C ARG A 48 2.56 -8.20 -9.12
N ILE A 49 2.90 -8.88 -8.04
CA ILE A 49 3.07 -8.28 -6.72
C ILE A 49 4.42 -8.65 -6.11
N ASP A 50 4.94 -7.73 -5.30
CA ASP A 50 5.99 -8.01 -4.34
C ASP A 50 5.36 -8.29 -2.97
N ILE A 51 5.93 -9.25 -2.25
CA ILE A 51 5.48 -9.63 -0.90
C ILE A 51 6.64 -9.47 0.06
N VAL A 52 6.50 -8.52 1.00
CA VAL A 52 7.47 -8.31 2.07
C VAL A 52 7.02 -9.04 3.33
N VAL A 53 7.95 -9.80 3.92
CA VAL A 53 7.76 -10.54 5.17
C VAL A 53 8.18 -9.67 6.36
N ALA A 54 7.23 -9.28 7.21
CA ALA A 54 7.48 -8.51 8.43
C ALA A 54 7.00 -9.32 9.66
N GLY A 55 7.81 -10.28 10.09
CA GLY A 55 7.42 -11.24 11.12
C GLY A 55 6.20 -12.08 10.70
N LYS A 56 5.09 -11.97 11.43
CA LYS A 56 3.82 -12.64 11.09
C LYS A 56 2.98 -11.86 10.07
N THR A 57 3.38 -10.64 9.74
CA THR A 57 2.70 -9.78 8.77
C THR A 57 3.25 -10.01 7.37
N ARG A 58 2.38 -9.85 6.37
CA ARG A 58 2.75 -9.79 4.96
C ARG A 58 2.28 -8.45 4.41
N ILE A 59 3.17 -7.72 3.77
CA ILE A 59 2.85 -6.47 3.07
C ILE A 59 2.91 -6.78 1.58
N ILE A 60 1.83 -6.46 0.86
CA ILE A 60 1.68 -6.73 -0.56
C ILE A 60 1.66 -5.39 -1.30
N SER A 61 2.46 -5.25 -2.35
CA SER A 61 2.44 -4.10 -3.26
C SER A 61 2.50 -4.58 -4.71
N PRO A 62 2.02 -3.81 -5.69
CA PRO A 62 2.37 -4.04 -7.09
C PRO A 62 3.89 -4.16 -7.26
N ALA A 63 4.33 -5.04 -8.15
CA ALA A 63 5.74 -5.30 -8.36
C ALA A 63 6.50 -4.01 -8.77
N GLY A 64 7.68 -3.78 -8.17
CA GLY A 64 8.50 -2.60 -8.44
C GLY A 64 8.06 -1.31 -7.74
N ALA A 65 6.92 -1.31 -7.04
CA ALA A 65 6.45 -0.20 -6.22
C ALA A 65 6.88 -0.33 -4.74
N SER A 66 7.66 -1.35 -4.39
CA SER A 66 8.11 -1.56 -3.02
C SER A 66 9.18 -0.54 -2.62
N TRP A 67 9.23 -0.18 -1.34
CA TRP A 67 10.31 0.66 -0.81
C TRP A 67 11.69 0.06 -1.04
N ASN A 68 11.79 -1.28 -1.07
CA ASN A 68 13.06 -1.97 -1.33
C ASN A 68 13.56 -1.73 -2.76
N SER A 69 12.67 -1.80 -3.75
CA SER A 69 13.04 -1.54 -5.15
C SER A 69 13.44 -0.09 -5.43
N TRP A 70 13.05 0.86 -4.57
CA TRP A 70 13.53 2.25 -4.64
C TRP A 70 14.98 2.39 -4.17
N PHE A 71 15.37 1.70 -3.09
CA PHE A 71 16.76 1.71 -2.60
C PHE A 71 17.73 0.95 -3.50
N ASP A 72 17.23 0.03 -4.32
CA ASP A 72 18.01 -0.67 -5.36
C ASP A 72 18.21 0.19 -6.64
N GLY A 73 17.63 1.39 -6.70
CA GLY A 73 17.83 2.37 -7.77
C GLY A 73 19.22 3.05 -7.74
N GLU A 74 19.55 3.82 -8.78
CA GLU A 74 20.84 4.52 -8.89
C GLU A 74 21.15 5.34 -7.63
N ASN A 75 22.28 5.04 -6.97
CA ASN A 75 22.76 5.77 -5.81
C ASN A 75 22.97 7.25 -6.19
N VAL A 76 22.16 8.14 -5.62
CA VAL A 76 22.22 9.60 -5.89
C VAL A 76 23.47 10.27 -5.27
N SER A 77 24.47 9.50 -4.85
CA SER A 77 25.57 9.96 -4.00
C SER A 77 26.87 10.33 -4.74
N ARG A 78 26.85 10.61 -6.05
CA ARG A 78 28.08 11.09 -6.72
C ARG A 78 27.89 12.26 -7.68
N ALA A 79 27.74 13.45 -7.10
CA ALA A 79 28.12 14.71 -7.76
C ALA A 79 28.55 15.77 -6.72
N LEU A 80 29.49 15.43 -5.83
CA LEU A 80 30.26 16.42 -5.06
C LEU A 80 31.71 15.93 -4.95
N SER A 81 32.39 15.88 -6.08
CA SER A 81 33.85 15.75 -6.11
C SER A 81 34.39 16.46 -7.35
N GLY A 82 35.03 17.61 -7.14
CA GLY A 82 35.85 18.32 -8.12
C GLY A 82 35.18 19.55 -8.70
#